data_AF-A0A9P6NCS0-F1
#
_entry.id   AF-A0A9P6NCS0-F1
#
_cell.length_a   1.000
_cell.length_b   1.000
_cell.length_c   1.000
_cell.angle_alpha   90.00
_cell.angle_beta   90.00
_cell.angle_gamma   90.00
#
_symmetry.space_group_name_H-M   'P 1'
#
loop_
_entity.id
_entity.type
_entity.pdbx_description
1 polymer ?
#
loop_
_entity_poly.entity_id
_entity_poly.type
_entity_poly.pdbx_seq_one_letter_code
_entity_poly.pdbx_strand_id
1 'polypeptide(L)'
;MKPSKLRSIFNRSLQLQLDPTTLDYISELLQDDQVDQDEKTETIRGIIELELDNQRPSVPFQNSRSSDSIDQCIEEILKLSSEPITSLDESDNETRHPLPPTEPTPPTSHHDQNPKKAILAAYGKVEDEQANPQLKPTAKELKELEESQRNMLDQQLKLLDLKSKTRKKAEAKMGGDPLLRPNLNAALVDHEAKLRREEAATKARAKSEKDKADLSNQRAAQVKKKADARARASKGERKA
;
A
#
# COMPACT_ATOMS: atom_id res chain seq x y z
N MET A 1 -10.29 3.32 -31.15
CA MET A 1 -11.46 2.53 -31.65
C MET A 1 -12.73 3.36 -31.44
N LYS A 2 -13.79 3.29 -32.28
CA LYS A 2 -15.00 4.12 -32.05
C LYS A 2 -15.72 3.74 -30.74
N PRO A 3 -16.13 4.69 -29.86
CA PRO A 3 -16.78 4.40 -28.57
C PRO A 3 -18.15 3.72 -28.72
N SER A 4 -18.84 3.91 -29.86
CA SER A 4 -20.05 3.17 -30.20
C SER A 4 -19.83 1.65 -30.34
N LYS A 5 -18.65 1.21 -30.81
CA LYS A 5 -18.28 -0.20 -30.93
C LYS A 5 -18.00 -0.81 -29.55
N LEU A 6 -17.26 -0.08 -28.69
CA LEU A 6 -17.06 -0.44 -27.28
C LEU A 6 -18.40 -0.63 -26.56
N ARG A 7 -19.31 0.36 -26.66
CA ARG A 7 -20.63 0.31 -26.03
C ARG A 7 -21.44 -0.92 -26.46
N SER A 8 -21.34 -1.34 -27.72
CA SER A 8 -22.01 -2.55 -28.22
C SER A 8 -21.47 -3.82 -27.56
N ILE A 9 -20.14 -3.96 -27.43
CA ILE A 9 -19.48 -5.11 -26.79
C ILE A 9 -19.87 -5.19 -25.31
N PHE A 10 -19.76 -4.09 -24.55
CA PHE A 10 -20.10 -4.06 -23.13
C PHE A 10 -21.57 -4.38 -22.83
N ASN A 11 -22.51 -3.92 -23.68
CA ASN A 11 -23.92 -4.25 -23.52
C ASN A 11 -24.24 -5.71 -23.94
N ARG A 12 -23.53 -6.24 -24.94
CA ARG A 12 -23.71 -7.62 -25.42
C ARG A 12 -23.16 -8.65 -24.43
N SER A 13 -21.94 -8.46 -23.97
CA SER A 13 -21.19 -9.48 -23.21
C SER A 13 -21.42 -9.39 -21.70
N LEU A 14 -21.63 -8.17 -21.17
CA LEU A 14 -21.79 -7.94 -19.72
C LEU A 14 -23.10 -7.24 -19.34
N GLN A 15 -23.90 -6.75 -20.31
CA GLN A 15 -25.06 -5.88 -20.05
C GLN A 15 -24.70 -4.66 -19.20
N LEU A 16 -23.51 -4.09 -19.45
CA LEU A 16 -22.99 -2.92 -18.75
C LEU A 16 -23.33 -1.62 -19.50
N GLN A 17 -23.98 -0.70 -18.79
CA GLN A 17 -24.10 0.69 -19.22
C GLN A 17 -22.93 1.49 -18.65
N LEU A 18 -21.87 1.66 -19.45
CA LEU A 18 -20.75 2.55 -19.14
C LEU A 18 -21.05 3.97 -19.59
N ASP A 19 -20.63 4.94 -18.79
CA ASP A 19 -20.69 6.36 -19.13
C ASP A 19 -19.86 6.70 -20.38
N PRO A 20 -20.27 7.70 -21.18
CA PRO A 20 -19.58 8.07 -22.41
C PRO A 20 -18.12 8.47 -22.17
N THR A 21 -17.84 9.20 -21.08
CA THR A 21 -16.48 9.59 -20.68
C THR A 21 -15.57 8.39 -20.43
N THR A 22 -16.12 7.31 -19.84
CA THR A 22 -15.38 6.08 -19.58
C THR A 22 -15.13 5.28 -20.86
N LEU A 23 -16.08 5.30 -21.80
CA LEU A 23 -15.91 4.71 -23.14
C LEU A 23 -14.87 5.47 -23.98
N ASP A 24 -14.84 6.79 -23.87
CA ASP A 24 -13.85 7.64 -24.54
C ASP A 24 -12.45 7.41 -23.95
N TYR A 25 -12.31 7.35 -22.62
CA TYR A 25 -11.05 6.98 -21.95
C TYR A 25 -10.53 5.59 -22.38
N ILE A 26 -11.39 4.56 -22.41
CA ILE A 26 -11.01 3.23 -22.90
C ILE A 26 -10.61 3.30 -24.39
N SER A 27 -11.29 4.12 -25.19
CA SER A 27 -10.95 4.33 -26.60
C SER A 27 -9.58 4.98 -26.78
N GLU A 28 -9.23 5.98 -25.98
CA GLU A 28 -7.92 6.65 -25.96
C GLU A 28 -6.82 5.68 -25.49
N LEU A 29 -7.02 5.01 -24.35
CA LEU A 29 -6.11 4.01 -23.79
C LEU A 29 -5.78 2.90 -24.80
N LEU A 30 -6.76 2.41 -25.56
CA LEU A 30 -6.51 1.40 -26.60
C LEU A 30 -5.62 1.92 -27.74
N GLN A 31 -5.69 3.22 -28.05
CA GLN A 31 -4.90 3.89 -29.09
C GLN A 31 -3.52 4.37 -28.62
N ASP A 32 -3.23 4.36 -27.31
CA ASP A 32 -1.93 4.81 -26.81
C ASP A 32 -0.86 3.72 -26.99
N ASP A 33 0.05 3.92 -27.95
CA ASP A 33 1.17 3.01 -28.22
C ASP A 33 2.27 3.03 -27.12
N GLN A 34 2.19 3.91 -26.12
CA GLN A 34 3.11 3.94 -24.98
C GLN A 34 2.71 2.99 -23.84
N VAL A 35 1.46 2.50 -23.83
CA VAL A 35 0.93 1.62 -22.78
C VAL A 35 1.00 0.16 -23.23
N ASP A 36 1.57 -0.71 -22.40
CA ASP A 36 1.69 -2.13 -22.71
C ASP A 36 0.32 -2.83 -22.73
N GLN A 37 0.19 -3.88 -23.55
CA GLN A 37 -1.09 -4.61 -23.70
C GLN A 37 -1.61 -5.19 -22.37
N ASP A 38 -0.71 -5.62 -21.48
CA ASP A 38 -1.06 -6.13 -20.16
C ASP A 38 -1.64 -5.01 -19.27
N GLU A 39 -1.06 -3.80 -19.29
CA GLU A 39 -1.54 -2.64 -18.54
C GLU A 39 -2.88 -2.12 -19.08
N LYS A 40 -3.09 -2.15 -20.41
CA LYS A 40 -4.41 -1.91 -21.04
C LYS A 40 -5.45 -2.94 -20.55
N THR A 41 -5.06 -4.21 -20.48
CA THR A 41 -5.93 -5.32 -20.02
C THR A 41 -6.33 -5.14 -18.55
N GLU A 42 -5.37 -4.85 -17.67
CA GLU A 42 -5.60 -4.63 -16.24
C GLU A 42 -6.44 -3.36 -15.98
N THR A 43 -6.17 -2.27 -16.70
CA THR A 43 -6.92 -1.02 -16.57
C THR A 43 -8.38 -1.18 -17.01
N ILE A 44 -8.62 -1.82 -18.17
CA ILE A 44 -9.99 -2.07 -18.66
C ILE A 44 -10.72 -3.04 -17.73
N ARG A 45 -10.06 -4.06 -17.19
CA ARG A 45 -10.60 -4.95 -16.16
C ARG A 45 -11.05 -4.17 -14.92
N GLY A 46 -10.18 -3.34 -14.35
CA GLY A 46 -10.48 -2.56 -13.16
C GLY A 46 -11.69 -1.63 -13.33
N ILE A 47 -11.83 -1.01 -14.50
CA ILE A 47 -13.00 -0.19 -14.86
C ILE A 47 -14.28 -1.05 -14.91
N ILE A 48 -14.22 -2.21 -15.55
CA ILE A 48 -15.36 -3.15 -15.61
C ILE A 48 -15.77 -3.60 -14.21
N GLU A 49 -14.82 -4.04 -13.38
CA GLU A 49 -15.08 -4.56 -12.04
C GLU A 49 -15.68 -3.47 -11.11
N LEU A 50 -15.15 -2.24 -11.18
CA LEU A 50 -15.70 -1.10 -10.44
C LEU A 50 -17.15 -0.79 -10.84
N GLU A 51 -17.44 -0.77 -12.14
CA GLU A 51 -18.79 -0.50 -12.63
C GLU A 51 -19.78 -1.64 -12.31
N LEU A 52 -19.29 -2.89 -12.31
CA LEU A 52 -20.07 -4.05 -11.89
C LEU A 52 -20.47 -4.00 -10.42
N ASP A 53 -19.60 -3.48 -9.55
CA ASP A 53 -19.89 -3.30 -8.13
C ASP A 53 -20.79 -2.09 -7.86
N ASN A 54 -20.61 -0.98 -8.59
CA ASN A 54 -21.52 0.17 -8.57
C ASN A 54 -22.96 -0.19 -8.98
N GLN A 55 -23.12 -1.12 -9.94
CA GLN A 55 -24.43 -1.52 -10.47
C GLN A 55 -25.15 -2.61 -9.65
N ARG A 56 -24.64 -3.03 -8.46
CA ARG A 56 -25.34 -4.02 -7.62
C ARG A 56 -26.48 -3.40 -6.80
N PRO A 57 -27.77 -3.69 -7.09
CA PRO A 57 -28.82 -3.47 -6.10
C PRO A 57 -28.68 -4.46 -4.94
N SER A 58 -29.15 -4.10 -3.74
CA SER A 58 -29.01 -4.89 -2.52
C SER A 58 -29.93 -6.12 -2.46
N VAL A 59 -29.76 -7.06 -3.38
CA VAL A 59 -30.51 -8.33 -3.46
C VAL A 59 -29.57 -9.52 -3.70
N PRO A 60 -29.91 -10.72 -3.18
CA PRO A 60 -29.00 -11.86 -3.19
C PRO A 60 -28.81 -12.46 -4.59
N PHE A 61 -27.66 -12.12 -5.17
CA PHE A 61 -26.92 -12.78 -6.24
C PHE A 61 -27.55 -14.08 -6.82
N GLN A 62 -28.26 -13.93 -7.94
CA GLN A 62 -28.36 -14.97 -8.95
C GLN A 62 -27.69 -14.47 -10.24
N ASN A 63 -27.05 -15.40 -10.94
CA ASN A 63 -26.32 -15.20 -12.20
C ASN A 63 -25.03 -14.40 -12.08
N SER A 64 -24.01 -15.11 -11.61
CA SER A 64 -22.59 -14.92 -11.88
C SER A 64 -22.31 -14.30 -13.26
N ARG A 65 -22.01 -13.00 -13.29
CA ARG A 65 -21.06 -12.45 -14.28
C ARG A 65 -19.69 -13.00 -13.89
N SER A 66 -19.31 -14.16 -14.45
CA SER A 66 -18.06 -14.85 -14.09
C SER A 66 -16.84 -14.05 -14.56
N SER A 67 -15.67 -14.28 -13.93
CA SER A 67 -14.39 -13.73 -14.42
C SER A 67 -14.25 -13.97 -15.92
N ASP A 68 -14.51 -15.21 -16.35
CA ASP A 68 -14.44 -15.64 -17.73
C ASP A 68 -15.26 -14.77 -18.71
N SER A 69 -16.36 -14.15 -18.26
CA SER A 69 -17.19 -13.24 -19.08
C SER A 69 -16.59 -11.83 -19.19
N ILE A 70 -15.85 -11.39 -18.17
CA ILE A 70 -15.04 -10.15 -18.20
C ILE A 70 -13.83 -10.39 -19.10
N ASP A 71 -13.17 -11.54 -18.94
CA ASP A 71 -12.00 -11.96 -19.72
C ASP A 71 -12.32 -12.00 -21.22
N GLN A 72 -13.42 -12.69 -21.61
CA GLN A 72 -13.90 -12.73 -23.00
C GLN A 72 -14.25 -11.34 -23.57
N CYS A 73 -14.81 -10.45 -22.74
CA CYS A 73 -15.12 -9.08 -23.14
C CYS A 73 -13.85 -8.28 -23.47
N ILE A 74 -12.81 -8.41 -22.64
CA ILE A 74 -11.53 -7.71 -22.84
C ILE A 74 -10.78 -8.30 -24.05
N GLU A 75 -10.78 -9.62 -24.22
CA GLU A 75 -10.23 -10.27 -25.42
C GLU A 75 -10.91 -9.79 -26.72
N GLU A 76 -12.25 -9.67 -26.73
CA GLU A 76 -13.00 -9.14 -27.88
C GLU A 76 -12.61 -7.67 -28.17
N ILE A 77 -12.45 -6.84 -27.14
CA ILE A 77 -12.02 -5.44 -27.26
C ILE A 77 -10.60 -5.31 -27.83
N LEU A 78 -9.63 -6.05 -27.28
CA LEU A 78 -8.23 -5.99 -27.72
C LEU A 78 -8.05 -6.53 -29.13
N LYS A 79 -8.76 -7.61 -29.48
CA LYS A 79 -8.77 -8.15 -30.85
C LYS A 79 -9.31 -7.14 -31.85
N LEU A 80 -10.44 -6.50 -31.54
CA LEU A 80 -11.05 -5.49 -32.41
C LEU A 80 -10.28 -4.16 -32.47
N SER A 81 -9.31 -3.95 -31.57
CA SER A 81 -8.36 -2.82 -31.60
C SER A 81 -7.05 -3.15 -32.32
N SER A 82 -6.71 -4.43 -32.50
CA SER A 82 -5.50 -4.89 -33.20
C SER A 82 -5.75 -5.33 -34.64
N GLU A 83 -7.01 -5.53 -35.04
CA GLU A 83 -7.40 -5.66 -36.43
C GLU A 83 -7.15 -4.34 -37.19
N PRO A 84 -6.32 -4.32 -38.26
CA PRO A 84 -6.16 -3.13 -39.09
C PRO A 84 -7.49 -2.77 -39.74
N ILE A 85 -7.75 -1.47 -39.91
CA ILE A 85 -9.00 -0.96 -40.48
C ILE A 85 -9.03 -1.22 -42.00
N THR A 86 -9.24 -2.47 -42.39
CA THR A 86 -9.49 -2.86 -43.78
C THR A 86 -10.96 -2.69 -44.10
N SER A 87 -11.27 -1.49 -44.60
CA SER A 87 -12.30 -1.23 -45.62
C SER A 87 -13.64 -1.98 -45.51
N LEU A 88 -14.64 -1.32 -44.92
CA LEU A 88 -16.01 -1.27 -45.45
C LEU A 88 -16.82 -0.21 -44.70
N ASP A 89 -16.69 1.04 -45.15
CA ASP A 89 -17.81 1.97 -45.21
C ASP A 89 -17.55 2.89 -46.42
N GLU A 90 -18.44 2.82 -47.40
CA GLU A 90 -18.45 3.71 -48.57
C GLU A 90 -19.12 5.04 -48.20
N SER A 91 -18.89 6.08 -49.00
CA SER A 91 -19.76 7.26 -49.17
C SER A 91 -20.25 8.01 -47.92
N ASP A 92 -19.56 9.10 -47.56
CA ASP A 92 -20.04 10.48 -47.80
C ASP A 92 -18.96 11.47 -47.29
N ASN A 93 -18.29 12.29 -48.11
CA ASN A 93 -18.75 13.36 -49.01
C ASN A 93 -18.91 14.73 -48.31
N GLU A 94 -18.23 15.74 -48.89
CA GLU A 94 -18.14 17.16 -48.52
C GLU A 94 -17.51 17.52 -47.14
N THR A 95 -16.52 18.42 -47.04
CA THR A 95 -15.81 19.18 -48.08
C THR A 95 -14.38 19.62 -47.66
N ARG A 96 -13.75 20.46 -48.50
CA ARG A 96 -12.36 20.95 -48.52
C ARG A 96 -12.09 22.10 -47.54
N HIS A 97 -10.87 22.17 -46.99
CA HIS A 97 -9.89 23.22 -47.37
C HIS A 97 -8.46 22.90 -46.88
N PRO A 98 -7.42 22.96 -47.75
CA PRO A 98 -6.00 22.80 -47.38
C PRO A 98 -5.24 24.14 -47.32
N LEU A 99 -3.98 24.10 -46.82
CA LEU A 99 -2.82 25.03 -46.99
C LEU A 99 -2.19 25.55 -45.65
N PRO A 100 -0.86 25.86 -45.58
CA PRO A 100 0.11 24.96 -44.93
C PRO A 100 1.07 25.69 -43.92
N PRO A 101 2.18 25.10 -43.41
CA PRO A 101 2.87 25.59 -42.20
C PRO A 101 4.12 26.47 -42.47
N THR A 102 4.52 27.30 -41.49
CA THR A 102 5.89 27.88 -41.42
C THR A 102 6.29 28.29 -39.99
N GLU A 103 7.04 27.41 -39.30
CA GLU A 103 8.39 27.62 -38.72
C GLU A 103 8.75 28.82 -37.76
N PRO A 104 9.93 28.83 -37.07
CA PRO A 104 9.95 29.03 -35.60
C PRO A 104 10.86 30.17 -35.09
N THR A 105 10.80 30.45 -33.77
CA THR A 105 11.86 31.18 -33.05
C THR A 105 12.08 30.67 -31.60
N PRO A 106 13.30 30.23 -31.23
CA PRO A 106 13.80 30.12 -29.85
C PRO A 106 14.79 31.28 -29.54
N PRO A 107 15.53 31.28 -28.42
CA PRO A 107 15.16 30.99 -27.02
C PRO A 107 15.44 32.20 -26.10
N THR A 108 15.03 32.16 -24.83
CA THR A 108 15.58 33.08 -23.79
C THR A 108 15.79 32.39 -22.45
N SER A 109 17.00 31.82 -22.33
CA SER A 109 17.88 31.74 -21.14
C SER A 109 17.32 31.56 -19.71
N HIS A 110 17.99 30.64 -19.00
CA HIS A 110 18.08 30.51 -17.53
C HIS A 110 16.91 29.86 -16.78
N HIS A 111 16.82 28.53 -16.89
CA HIS A 111 16.23 27.72 -15.82
C HIS A 111 17.05 26.47 -15.47
N ASP A 112 18.30 26.68 -15.07
CA ASP A 112 19.00 25.75 -14.19
C ASP A 112 18.64 26.07 -12.73
N GLN A 113 17.76 25.27 -12.14
CA GLN A 113 18.15 24.20 -11.21
C GLN A 113 16.94 23.56 -10.50
N ASN A 114 16.82 22.24 -10.64
CA ASN A 114 15.92 21.35 -9.88
C ASN A 114 14.39 21.51 -10.04
N PRO A 115 13.81 21.09 -11.18
CA PRO A 115 12.36 20.85 -11.29
C PRO A 115 11.82 19.91 -10.20
N LYS A 116 12.66 18.98 -9.71
CA LYS A 116 12.32 18.06 -8.61
C LYS A 116 11.90 18.78 -7.31
N LYS A 117 12.44 19.97 -7.01
CA LYS A 117 12.03 20.74 -5.82
C LYS A 117 10.72 21.50 -6.03
N ALA A 118 10.48 22.03 -7.23
CA ALA A 118 9.22 22.67 -7.58
C ALA A 118 8.05 21.66 -7.58
N ILE A 119 8.27 20.48 -8.15
CA ILE A 119 7.31 19.36 -8.11
C ILE A 119 7.03 18.95 -6.66
N LEU A 120 8.05 18.74 -5.83
CA LEU A 120 7.84 18.38 -4.41
C LEU A 120 7.12 19.47 -3.60
N ALA A 121 7.24 20.74 -3.98
CA ALA A 121 6.49 21.85 -3.37
C ALA A 121 5.03 21.90 -3.84
N ALA A 122 4.76 21.56 -5.11
CA ALA A 122 3.41 21.51 -5.67
C ALA A 122 2.59 20.33 -5.12
N TYR A 123 3.18 19.13 -5.03
CA TYR A 123 2.52 17.95 -4.45
C TYR A 123 2.63 17.88 -2.91
N GLY A 124 3.47 18.71 -2.28
CA GLY A 124 3.65 18.78 -0.83
C GLY A 124 2.66 19.71 -0.10
N LYS A 125 1.76 20.37 -0.83
CA LYS A 125 0.70 21.23 -0.31
C LYS A 125 -0.68 20.79 -0.82
N VAL A 126 -1.11 19.62 -0.38
CA VAL A 126 -2.55 19.39 -0.21
C VAL A 126 -2.93 20.13 1.06
N GLU A 127 -3.59 21.27 0.91
CA GLU A 127 -4.21 21.96 2.05
C GLU A 127 -5.45 21.15 2.46
N ASP A 128 -5.51 20.72 3.73
CA ASP A 128 -6.60 19.92 4.32
C ASP A 128 -7.92 20.73 4.47
N GLU A 129 -8.32 21.52 3.46
CA GLU A 129 -9.57 22.31 3.46
C GLU A 129 -10.80 21.50 3.01
N GLN A 130 -10.95 20.28 3.53
CA GLN A 130 -12.28 19.68 3.72
C GLN A 130 -12.37 18.68 4.89
N ALA A 131 -11.45 18.76 5.85
CA ALA A 131 -11.55 18.00 7.08
C ALA A 131 -12.62 18.59 8.03
N ASN A 132 -13.79 17.94 8.08
CA ASN A 132 -14.82 18.16 9.11
C ASN A 132 -14.16 18.17 10.52
N PRO A 133 -14.24 19.27 11.31
CA PRO A 133 -13.43 19.46 12.51
C PRO A 133 -13.92 18.67 13.74
N GLN A 134 -14.74 17.63 13.56
CA GLN A 134 -15.16 16.75 14.65
C GLN A 134 -14.25 15.52 14.75
N LEU A 135 -13.63 15.40 15.93
CA LEU A 135 -12.95 14.20 16.44
C LEU A 135 -11.62 13.82 15.75
N LYS A 136 -10.60 14.70 15.87
CA LYS A 136 -9.21 14.19 15.93
C LYS A 136 -9.09 13.35 17.22
N PRO A 137 -8.79 12.04 17.15
CA PRO A 137 -8.66 11.21 18.34
C PRO A 137 -7.54 11.76 19.22
N THR A 138 -7.80 11.83 20.52
CA THR A 138 -6.84 12.28 21.51
C THR A 138 -5.63 11.34 21.56
N ALA A 139 -4.49 11.84 22.03
CA ALA A 139 -3.28 11.03 22.21
C ALA A 139 -3.42 9.87 23.24
N LYS A 140 -4.59 9.74 23.90
CA LYS A 140 -4.98 8.58 24.69
C LYS A 140 -5.71 7.55 23.83
N GLU A 141 -6.74 7.97 23.10
CA GLU A 141 -7.49 7.09 22.17
C GLU A 141 -6.58 6.49 21.09
N LEU A 142 -5.59 7.24 20.58
CA LEU A 142 -4.62 6.70 19.63
C LEU A 142 -3.79 5.55 20.23
N LYS A 143 -3.39 5.66 21.50
CA LYS A 143 -2.63 4.62 22.21
C LYS A 143 -3.50 3.41 22.55
N GLU A 144 -4.73 3.65 22.95
CA GLU A 144 -5.71 2.58 23.23
C GLU A 144 -6.04 1.80 21.95
N LEU A 145 -6.14 2.49 20.80
CA LEU A 145 -6.28 1.87 19.49
C LEU A 145 -5.04 1.03 19.12
N GLU A 146 -3.83 1.59 19.26
CA GLU A 146 -2.57 0.86 19.05
C GLU A 146 -2.45 -0.38 19.96
N GLU A 147 -2.83 -0.27 21.24
CA GLU A 147 -2.82 -1.38 22.19
C GLU A 147 -3.87 -2.43 21.83
N SER A 148 -5.06 -2.02 21.35
CA SER A 148 -6.08 -2.94 20.84
C SER A 148 -5.59 -3.72 19.61
N GLN A 149 -4.87 -3.06 18.70
CA GLN A 149 -4.26 -3.70 17.53
C GLN A 149 -3.13 -4.66 17.92
N ARG A 150 -2.24 -4.28 18.85
CA ARG A 150 -1.19 -5.19 19.36
C ARG A 150 -1.79 -6.42 20.04
N ASN A 151 -2.80 -6.23 20.89
CA ASN A 151 -3.52 -7.33 21.53
C ASN A 151 -4.19 -8.28 20.52
N MET A 152 -4.69 -7.76 19.39
CA MET A 152 -5.24 -8.58 18.30
C MET A 152 -4.14 -9.39 17.60
N LEU A 153 -3.01 -8.75 17.28
CA LEU A 153 -1.87 -9.40 16.62
C LEU A 153 -1.24 -10.47 17.52
N ASP A 154 -1.06 -10.21 18.81
CA ASP A 154 -0.56 -11.19 19.80
C ASP A 154 -1.49 -12.40 19.93
N GLN A 155 -2.80 -12.19 19.92
CA GLN A 155 -3.77 -13.29 19.92
C GLN A 155 -3.67 -14.15 18.65
N GLN A 156 -3.45 -13.53 17.49
CA GLN A 156 -3.27 -14.25 16.23
C GLN A 156 -1.93 -14.98 16.14
N LEU A 157 -0.83 -14.38 16.58
CA LEU A 157 0.48 -15.03 16.67
C LEU A 157 0.39 -16.28 17.58
N LYS A 158 -0.26 -16.13 18.74
CA LYS A 158 -0.54 -17.24 19.68
C LYS A 158 -1.48 -18.30 19.12
N LEU A 159 -2.39 -17.94 18.20
CA LEU A 159 -3.20 -18.94 17.48
C LEU A 159 -2.35 -19.72 16.48
N LEU A 160 -1.43 -19.07 15.77
CA LEU A 160 -0.53 -19.71 14.80
C LEU A 160 0.38 -20.76 15.45
N ASP A 161 0.88 -20.50 16.67
CA ASP A 161 1.65 -21.46 17.49
C ASP A 161 0.88 -22.72 17.90
N LEU A 162 -0.46 -22.70 17.87
CA LEU A 162 -1.28 -23.85 18.24
C LEU A 162 -1.31 -24.90 17.11
N LYS A 163 -1.24 -26.17 17.49
CA LYS A 163 -1.48 -27.30 16.58
C LYS A 163 -2.81 -27.13 15.85
N SER A 164 -2.81 -27.35 14.53
CA SER A 164 -3.94 -27.11 13.60
C SER A 164 -5.33 -27.47 14.15
N LYS A 165 -5.52 -28.67 14.74
CA LYS A 165 -6.81 -29.07 15.35
C LYS A 165 -7.26 -28.17 16.50
N THR A 166 -6.32 -27.73 17.35
CA THR A 166 -6.57 -26.79 18.46
C THR A 166 -6.80 -25.39 17.93
N ARG A 167 -6.00 -24.95 16.94
CA ARG A 167 -6.14 -23.65 16.29
C ARG A 167 -7.53 -23.47 15.67
N LYS A 168 -7.98 -24.42 14.84
CA LYS A 168 -9.33 -24.41 14.24
C LYS A 168 -10.46 -24.35 15.28
N LYS A 169 -10.28 -25.04 16.43
CA LYS A 169 -11.24 -24.99 17.55
C LYS A 169 -11.25 -23.64 18.28
N ALA A 170 -10.13 -22.91 18.30
CA ALA A 170 -10.03 -21.58 18.88
C ALA A 170 -10.52 -20.50 17.90
N GLU A 171 -10.15 -20.57 16.63
CA GLU A 171 -10.65 -19.69 15.54
C GLU A 171 -12.19 -19.75 15.42
N ALA A 172 -12.79 -20.95 15.58
CA ALA A 172 -14.24 -21.13 15.60
C ALA A 172 -14.93 -20.52 16.84
N LYS A 173 -14.21 -20.32 17.94
CA LYS A 173 -14.73 -19.65 19.15
C LYS A 173 -14.66 -18.13 19.07
N MET A 174 -13.76 -17.57 18.25
CA MET A 174 -13.66 -16.13 18.03
C MET A 174 -14.91 -15.55 17.34
N GLY A 175 -15.68 -16.39 16.64
CA GLY A 175 -16.80 -15.94 15.81
C GLY A 175 -16.35 -15.16 14.58
N GLY A 176 -17.33 -14.62 13.85
CA GLY A 176 -17.12 -13.85 12.62
C GLY A 176 -16.82 -14.71 11.39
N ASP A 177 -17.32 -14.25 10.24
CA ASP A 177 -17.08 -14.85 8.93
C ASP A 177 -15.58 -14.78 8.57
N PRO A 178 -14.91 -15.91 8.25
CA PRO A 178 -13.53 -15.91 7.77
C PRO A 178 -13.27 -15.00 6.57
N LEU A 179 -14.27 -14.79 5.70
CA LEU A 179 -14.15 -13.97 4.48
C LEU A 179 -14.15 -12.45 4.78
N LEU A 180 -14.71 -12.04 5.92
CA LEU A 180 -14.76 -10.63 6.35
C LEU A 180 -13.59 -10.24 7.28
N ARG A 181 -12.62 -11.13 7.50
CA ARG A 181 -11.47 -10.84 8.36
C ARG A 181 -10.42 -10.04 7.58
N PRO A 182 -9.90 -8.93 8.12
CA PRO A 182 -8.84 -8.17 7.44
C PRO A 182 -7.57 -9.02 7.31
N ASN A 183 -6.85 -8.84 6.20
CA ASN A 183 -5.55 -9.49 5.98
C ASN A 183 -4.50 -8.86 6.89
N LEU A 184 -4.13 -9.58 7.96
CA LEU A 184 -3.20 -9.12 8.98
C LEU A 184 -1.79 -9.73 8.81
N ASN A 185 -1.52 -10.45 7.72
CA ASN A 185 -0.26 -11.17 7.53
C ASN A 185 0.98 -10.26 7.60
N ALA A 186 0.95 -9.09 6.95
CA ALA A 186 2.04 -8.12 7.02
C ALA A 186 2.22 -7.56 8.44
N ALA A 187 1.11 -7.14 9.07
CA ALA A 187 1.11 -6.62 10.43
C ALA A 187 1.61 -7.64 11.47
N LEU A 188 1.33 -8.94 11.28
CA LEU A 188 1.85 -10.03 12.12
C LEU A 188 3.37 -10.17 11.99
N VAL A 189 3.89 -10.17 10.76
CA VAL A 189 5.34 -10.24 10.50
C VAL A 189 6.07 -9.03 11.10
N ASP A 190 5.52 -7.83 10.93
CA ASP A 190 6.09 -6.61 11.52
C ASP A 190 6.03 -6.64 13.06
N HIS A 191 4.96 -7.18 13.65
CA HIS A 191 4.83 -7.33 15.10
C HIS A 191 5.82 -8.35 15.67
N GLU A 192 5.98 -9.50 15.02
CA GLU A 192 6.98 -10.52 15.41
C GLU A 192 8.40 -9.96 15.29
N ALA A 193 8.72 -9.26 14.19
CA ALA A 193 10.01 -8.61 13.99
C ALA A 193 10.29 -7.53 15.06
N LYS A 194 9.26 -6.78 15.48
CA LYS A 194 9.35 -5.81 16.56
C LYS A 194 9.60 -6.48 17.92
N LEU A 195 8.82 -7.50 18.29
CA LEU A 195 9.03 -8.30 19.51
C LEU A 195 10.46 -8.86 19.57
N ARG A 196 10.92 -9.50 18.48
CA ARG A 196 12.28 -10.05 18.37
C ARG A 196 13.37 -8.98 18.54
N ARG A 197 13.12 -7.75 18.06
CA ARG A 197 14.03 -6.61 18.23
C ARG A 197 14.05 -6.10 19.68
N GLU A 198 12.91 -6.10 20.36
CA GLU A 198 12.78 -5.74 21.78
C GLU A 198 13.44 -6.79 22.70
N GLU A 199 13.29 -8.08 22.42
CA GLU A 199 14.02 -9.17 23.09
C GLU A 199 15.54 -9.05 22.91
N ALA A 200 16.00 -8.78 21.68
CA ALA A 200 17.42 -8.55 21.42
C ALA A 200 17.95 -7.31 22.17
N ALA A 201 17.17 -6.23 22.22
CA ALA A 201 17.54 -5.00 22.92
C ALA A 201 17.56 -5.16 24.44
N THR A 202 16.59 -5.86 25.03
CA THR A 202 16.55 -6.15 26.48
C THR A 202 17.69 -7.07 26.89
N LYS A 203 17.99 -8.11 26.11
CA LYS A 203 19.16 -8.99 26.31
C LYS A 203 20.49 -8.23 26.21
N ALA A 204 20.62 -7.31 25.26
CA ALA A 204 21.80 -6.44 25.14
C ALA A 204 21.94 -5.48 26.34
N ARG A 205 20.83 -4.87 26.80
CA ARG A 205 20.80 -4.03 28.00
C ARG A 205 21.24 -4.81 29.24
N ALA A 206 20.65 -5.97 29.49
CA ALA A 206 20.98 -6.83 30.63
C ALA A 206 22.47 -7.25 30.64
N LYS A 207 23.05 -7.57 29.47
CA LYS A 207 24.50 -7.80 29.37
C LYS A 207 25.29 -6.54 29.74
N SER A 208 24.96 -5.38 29.16
CA SER A 208 25.66 -4.13 29.43
C SER A 208 25.56 -3.68 30.89
N GLU A 209 24.47 -4.01 31.57
CA GLU A 209 24.23 -3.74 32.98
C GLU A 209 25.09 -4.64 33.88
N LYS A 210 25.18 -5.94 33.54
CA LYS A 210 26.10 -6.86 34.20
C LYS A 210 27.56 -6.42 34.04
N ASP A 211 27.99 -6.10 32.81
CA ASP A 211 29.36 -5.64 32.52
C ASP A 211 29.70 -4.35 33.30
N LYS A 212 28.73 -3.42 33.45
CA LYS A 212 28.86 -2.22 34.30
C LYS A 212 28.94 -2.54 35.79
N ALA A 213 28.13 -3.49 36.28
CA ALA A 213 28.14 -3.91 37.67
C ALA A 213 29.47 -4.57 38.05
N ASP A 214 29.99 -5.47 37.20
CA ASP A 214 31.29 -6.12 37.40
C ASP A 214 32.44 -5.10 37.39
N LEU A 215 32.42 -4.11 36.50
CA LEU A 215 33.40 -3.01 36.47
C LEU A 215 33.30 -2.11 37.72
N SER A 216 32.08 -1.85 38.22
CA SER A 216 31.86 -1.12 39.47
C SER A 216 32.44 -1.89 40.67
N ASN A 217 32.18 -3.19 40.76
CA ASN A 217 32.71 -4.08 41.80
C ASN A 217 34.25 -4.11 41.79
N GLN A 218 34.87 -4.17 40.60
CA GLN A 218 36.34 -4.08 40.46
C GLN A 218 36.88 -2.74 40.98
N ARG A 219 36.24 -1.62 40.63
CA ARG A 219 36.63 -0.28 41.13
C ARG A 219 36.49 -0.19 42.66
N ALA A 220 35.37 -0.66 43.22
CA ALA A 220 35.14 -0.69 44.66
C ALA A 220 36.18 -1.55 45.41
N ALA A 221 36.52 -2.72 44.88
CA ALA A 221 37.57 -3.58 45.42
C ALA A 221 38.96 -2.93 45.39
N GLN A 222 39.31 -2.22 44.31
CA GLN A 222 40.56 -1.46 44.24
C GLN A 222 40.60 -0.30 45.23
N VAL A 223 39.51 0.46 45.39
CA VAL A 223 39.41 1.56 46.37
C VAL A 223 39.55 1.01 47.78
N LYS A 224 38.86 -0.09 48.12
CA LYS A 224 38.97 -0.77 49.41
C LYS A 224 40.41 -1.24 49.68
N LYS A 225 41.05 -1.92 48.72
CA LYS A 225 42.46 -2.35 48.84
C LYS A 225 43.42 -1.18 49.07
N LYS A 226 43.21 -0.04 48.40
CA LYS A 226 44.00 1.19 48.62
C LYS A 226 43.74 1.82 49.99
N ALA A 227 42.49 1.81 50.47
CA ALA A 227 42.14 2.29 51.81
C ALA A 227 42.75 1.40 52.91
N ASP A 228 42.64 0.07 52.78
CA ASP A 228 43.25 -0.90 53.69
C ASP A 228 44.78 -0.76 53.75
N ALA A 229 45.43 -0.54 52.60
CA ALA A 229 46.88 -0.28 52.53
C ALA A 229 47.28 1.00 53.26
N ARG A 230 46.56 2.11 53.04
CA ARG A 230 46.78 3.39 53.76
C ARG A 230 46.55 3.24 55.27
N ALA A 231 45.50 2.53 55.67
CA ALA A 231 45.19 2.28 57.08
C ALA A 231 46.25 1.38 57.76
N ARG A 232 46.87 0.44 57.03
CA ARG A 232 48.00 -0.36 57.51
C ARG A 232 49.27 0.47 57.64
N ALA A 233 49.60 1.29 56.63
CA ALA A 233 50.77 2.18 56.67
C ALA A 233 50.71 3.14 57.87
N SER A 234 49.58 3.86 58.04
CA SER A 234 49.38 4.79 59.17
C SER A 234 49.39 4.10 60.55
N LYS A 235 49.12 2.79 60.62
CA LYS A 235 49.28 2.00 61.86
C LYS A 235 50.71 1.51 62.09
N GLY A 236 51.51 1.36 61.03
CA GLY A 236 52.94 1.08 61.11
C GLY A 236 53.72 2.30 61.62
N GLU A 237 53.44 3.48 61.06
CA GLU A 237 54.03 4.77 61.47
C GLU A 237 53.71 5.20 62.92
N ARG A 238 52.71 4.57 63.56
CA ARG A 238 52.36 4.80 64.98
C ARG A 238 52.98 3.76 65.95
N LYS A 239 53.74 2.79 65.43
CA LYS A 239 54.38 1.72 66.19
C LYS A 239 55.89 1.68 66.07
N ALA A 240 56.44 2.41 65.09
CA ALA A 240 57.84 2.80 65.03
C ALA A 240 58.04 4.11 65.80
#